data_AF-A0A5N6UZ76-F1
#
_entry.id   AF-A0A5N6UZ76-F1
#
_cell.length_a   1.000
_cell.length_b   1.000
_cell.length_c   1.000
_cell.angle_alpha   90.00
_cell.angle_beta   90.00
_cell.angle_gamma   90.00
#
_symmetry.space_group_name_H-M   'P 1'
#
loop_
_entity.id
_entity.type
_entity.pdbx_description
1 polymer ?
#
loop_
_entity_poly.entity_id
_entity_poly.type
_entity_poly.pdbx_seq_one_letter_code
_entity_poly.pdbx_strand_id
1 'polypeptide(L)'
;MSSILQYLVRNMLALTIAPSPDKKALYIVEEDEGSLIQSLITDGKPGIREEIAEEVKQGTPALYLVVDGKDEEERLVLYLDESDELCCSRYNSESYEWEEGEFEGISSPLVVHPGTRLSGFSNLNETKVIYQNPALELEIMSMRNGSWTTGGKIPVEAQAGAPHVTMDSPDQIHVFYLRKDNQIGHAMQQYKTGVWKDTVLQNSLFDTQVSHFLVIPVDTQGSFDVYAAAGDKLVRIEANGKRQELGRINKSKLIPLTNEECAPYVPWALGFASFLIGFSFGSQHLRRPGVGQQPEAPVPLVGGAF
;
A
#
# COMPACT_ATOMS: atom_id res chain seq x y z
N MET A 1 -3.54 10.79 24.52
CA MET A 1 -3.39 11.16 23.10
C MET A 1 -3.70 9.93 22.28
N SER A 2 -4.65 9.97 21.34
CA SER A 2 -4.98 8.77 20.55
C SER A 2 -3.74 8.29 19.82
N SER A 3 -3.27 7.09 20.20
CA SER A 3 -2.11 6.44 19.59
C SER A 3 -2.34 6.18 18.09
N ILE A 4 -3.59 6.03 17.67
CA ILE A 4 -3.98 5.63 16.32
C ILE A 4 -3.73 6.74 15.30
N LEU A 5 -4.21 7.97 15.55
CA LEU A 5 -3.99 9.07 14.60
C LEU A 5 -2.51 9.46 14.53
N GLN A 6 -1.77 9.34 15.63
CA GLN A 6 -0.32 9.54 15.61
C GLN A 6 0.38 8.47 14.77
N TYR A 7 -0.06 7.22 14.89
CA TYR A 7 0.45 6.12 14.07
C TYR A 7 0.14 6.33 12.59
N LEU A 8 -1.07 6.81 12.26
CA LEU A 8 -1.45 7.16 10.90
C LEU A 8 -0.57 8.26 10.31
N VAL A 9 -0.32 9.33 11.08
CA VAL A 9 0.59 10.40 10.65
C VAL A 9 2.02 9.89 10.50
N ARG A 10 2.49 9.02 11.40
CA ARG A 10 3.81 8.40 11.25
C ARG A 10 3.90 7.59 9.95
N ASN A 11 2.89 6.76 9.65
CA ASN A 11 2.86 5.97 8.42
C ASN A 11 2.80 6.85 7.17
N MET A 12 2.11 7.98 7.24
CA MET A 12 2.01 8.94 6.13
C MET A 12 3.31 9.72 5.89
N LEU A 13 4.15 9.86 6.92
CA LEU A 13 5.41 10.61 6.85
C LEU A 13 6.65 9.71 6.67
N ALA A 14 6.50 8.40 6.89
CA ALA A 14 7.51 7.42 6.49
C ALA A 14 7.68 7.40 4.96
N LEU A 15 8.86 7.02 4.47
CA LEU A 15 9.03 6.83 3.02
C LEU A 15 8.24 5.62 2.55
N THR A 16 8.30 4.53 3.32
CA THR A 16 7.50 3.34 3.10
C THR A 16 7.46 2.48 4.37
N ILE A 17 6.52 1.54 4.42
CA ILE A 17 6.32 0.63 5.55
C ILE A 17 6.03 -0.78 5.03
N ALA A 18 6.37 -1.80 5.83
CA ALA A 18 5.99 -3.19 5.57
C ALA A 18 5.69 -3.93 6.89
N PRO A 19 4.80 -4.93 6.89
CA PRO A 19 4.62 -5.78 8.06
C PRO A 19 5.88 -6.62 8.33
N SER A 20 6.12 -6.96 9.60
CA SER A 20 7.03 -8.03 9.98
C SER A 20 6.48 -9.40 9.52
N PRO A 21 7.32 -10.46 9.42
CA PRO A 21 6.86 -11.78 9.01
C PRO A 21 5.75 -12.37 9.91
N ASP A 22 5.81 -12.08 11.21
CA ASP A 22 4.76 -12.48 12.17
C ASP A 22 3.55 -11.52 12.21
N LYS A 23 3.64 -10.42 11.44
CA LYS A 23 2.64 -9.35 11.29
C LYS A 23 2.27 -8.64 12.60
N LYS A 24 3.11 -8.75 13.65
CA LYS A 24 2.89 -8.09 14.95
C LYS A 24 3.62 -6.76 15.08
N ALA A 25 4.54 -6.48 14.16
CA ALA A 25 5.32 -5.26 14.11
C ALA A 25 5.32 -4.70 12.67
N LEU A 26 5.84 -3.49 12.50
CA LEU A 26 6.07 -2.90 11.18
C LEU A 26 7.53 -2.54 11.01
N TYR A 27 8.09 -2.83 9.85
CA TYR A 27 9.26 -2.13 9.36
C TYR A 27 8.84 -0.75 8.85
N ILE A 28 9.60 0.26 9.23
CA ILE A 28 9.52 1.61 8.69
C ILE A 28 10.85 1.90 8.01
N VAL A 29 10.78 2.48 6.82
CA VAL A 29 11.95 2.95 6.06
C VAL A 29 11.99 4.47 6.08
N GLU A 30 13.15 5.01 6.42
CA GLU A 30 13.45 6.44 6.49
C GLU A 30 14.77 6.71 5.75
N GLU A 31 14.91 7.92 5.21
CA GLU A 31 16.19 8.41 4.69
C GLU A 31 16.97 9.06 5.82
N ASP A 32 18.26 8.73 5.95
CA ASP A 32 19.18 9.35 6.89
C ASP A 32 20.55 9.54 6.23
N GLU A 33 20.99 10.79 6.10
CA GLU A 33 22.31 11.19 5.57
C GLU A 33 22.71 10.54 4.22
N GLY A 34 21.75 10.28 3.33
CA GLY A 34 22.03 9.66 2.02
C GLY A 34 21.97 8.12 2.02
N SER A 35 21.55 7.51 3.13
CA SER A 35 21.23 6.08 3.23
C SER A 35 19.73 5.86 3.44
N LEU A 36 19.23 4.72 2.98
CA LEU A 36 17.93 4.20 3.39
C LEU A 36 18.10 3.28 4.58
N ILE A 37 17.38 3.58 5.66
CA ILE A 37 17.46 2.85 6.91
C ILE A 37 16.11 2.23 7.23
N GLN A 38 16.11 0.92 7.48
CA GLN A 38 15.00 0.18 8.04
C GLN A 38 15.05 0.20 9.57
N SER A 39 13.89 0.30 10.21
CA SER A 39 13.74 0.05 11.65
C SER A 39 12.48 -0.77 11.93
N LEU A 40 12.61 -1.81 12.74
CA LEU A 40 11.45 -2.57 13.24
C LEU A 40 10.77 -1.80 14.37
N ILE A 41 9.48 -1.50 14.24
CA ILE A 41 8.68 -0.82 15.25
C ILE A 41 7.80 -1.83 15.98
N THR A 42 8.06 -2.00 17.28
CA THR A 42 7.27 -2.84 18.18
C THR A 42 6.70 -1.97 19.30
N ASP A 43 5.38 -2.04 19.50
CA ASP A 43 4.66 -1.23 20.51
C ASP A 43 4.96 0.28 20.41
N GLY A 44 5.12 0.78 19.18
CA GLY A 44 5.40 2.18 18.88
C GLY A 44 6.85 2.63 19.10
N LYS A 45 7.75 1.73 19.55
CA LYS A 45 9.16 2.03 19.79
C LYS A 45 10.04 1.50 18.65
N PRO A 46 11.00 2.28 18.15
CA PRO A 46 11.95 1.79 17.17
C PRO A 46 12.93 0.80 17.80
N GLY A 47 13.19 -0.27 17.06
CA GLY A 47 14.20 -1.28 17.34
C GLY A 47 15.53 -0.95 16.70
N ILE A 48 16.26 -2.00 16.28
CA ILE A 48 17.54 -1.88 15.60
C ILE A 48 17.35 -1.23 14.23
N ARG A 49 18.32 -0.40 13.86
CA ARG A 49 18.43 0.25 12.55
C ARG A 49 19.30 -0.61 11.65
N GLU A 50 18.80 -0.93 10.48
CA GLU A 50 19.47 -1.73 9.46
C GLU A 50 19.56 -0.88 8.18
N GLU A 51 20.73 -0.86 7.55
CA GLU A 51 20.90 -0.16 6.29
C GLU A 51 20.38 -1.02 5.13
N ILE A 52 19.63 -0.39 4.23
CA ILE A 52 19.06 -1.01 3.02
C ILE A 52 19.90 -0.68 1.80
N ALA A 53 20.36 0.57 1.72
CA ALA A 53 21.09 1.13 0.60
C ALA A 53 21.83 2.40 1.02
N GLU A 54 22.95 2.67 0.37
CA GLU A 54 23.72 3.92 0.43
C GLU A 54 23.52 4.71 -0.89
N GLU A 55 24.04 5.93 -0.95
CA GLU A 55 24.05 6.79 -2.15
C GLU A 55 22.63 7.01 -2.73
N VAL A 56 21.64 7.12 -1.85
CA VAL A 56 20.26 7.37 -2.26
C VAL A 56 20.02 8.85 -2.46
N LYS A 57 19.14 9.18 -3.42
CA LYS A 57 18.76 10.57 -3.66
C LYS A 57 18.14 11.21 -2.43
N GLN A 58 18.51 12.46 -2.17
CA GLN A 58 17.83 13.27 -1.16
C GLN A 58 16.33 13.44 -1.48
N GLY A 59 15.47 13.06 -0.53
CA GLY A 59 14.03 13.05 -0.70
C GLY A 59 13.53 11.95 -1.63
N THR A 60 14.29 10.86 -1.78
CA THR A 60 13.93 9.71 -2.62
C THR A 60 12.54 9.17 -2.27
N PRO A 61 11.70 8.79 -3.25
CA PRO A 61 10.59 7.91 -2.96
C PRO A 61 11.11 6.53 -2.53
N ALA A 62 10.31 5.79 -1.77
CA ALA A 62 10.59 4.38 -1.51
C ALA A 62 9.32 3.54 -1.61
N LEU A 63 9.47 2.27 -1.96
CA LEU A 63 8.39 1.29 -1.97
C LEU A 63 8.90 -0.03 -1.42
N TYR A 64 8.36 -0.45 -0.27
CA TYR A 64 8.64 -1.74 0.33
C TYR A 64 7.58 -2.76 -0.11
N LEU A 65 8.03 -3.79 -0.81
CA LEU A 65 7.21 -4.93 -1.23
C LEU A 65 7.57 -6.17 -0.42
N VAL A 66 6.53 -6.87 0.02
CA VAL A 66 6.61 -8.22 0.56
C VAL A 66 6.03 -9.14 -0.50
N VAL A 67 6.88 -9.95 -1.13
CA VAL A 67 6.56 -10.82 -2.24
C VAL A 67 6.35 -12.23 -1.70
N ASP A 68 5.09 -12.67 -1.69
CA ASP A 68 4.73 -14.03 -1.27
C ASP A 68 5.23 -15.05 -2.31
N GLY A 69 6.35 -15.71 -2.03
CA GLY A 69 6.82 -16.88 -2.77
C GLY A 69 6.14 -18.18 -2.33
N LYS A 70 6.29 -19.25 -3.12
CA LYS A 70 5.76 -20.57 -2.77
C LYS A 70 6.47 -21.19 -1.57
N ASP A 71 7.75 -20.88 -1.40
CA ASP A 71 8.63 -21.50 -0.40
C ASP A 71 9.12 -20.49 0.64
N GLU A 72 9.39 -19.23 0.26
CA GLU A 72 9.83 -18.18 1.17
C GLU A 72 9.21 -16.81 0.83
N GLU A 73 9.10 -15.95 1.84
CA GLU A 73 8.71 -14.55 1.71
C GLU A 73 9.93 -13.74 1.27
N GLU A 74 9.85 -13.11 0.11
CA GLU A 74 10.89 -12.23 -0.40
C GLU A 74 10.55 -10.76 -0.08
N ARG A 75 11.58 -9.96 0.19
CA ARG A 75 11.43 -8.55 0.58
C ARG A 75 12.26 -7.67 -0.34
N LEU A 76 11.61 -6.69 -0.94
CA LEU A 76 12.22 -5.76 -1.89
C LEU A 76 11.95 -4.32 -1.43
N VAL A 77 12.95 -3.44 -1.57
CA VAL A 77 12.80 -1.99 -1.40
C VAL A 77 13.25 -1.32 -2.68
N LEU A 78 12.33 -0.61 -3.34
CA LEU A 78 12.63 0.17 -4.54
C LEU A 78 12.77 1.65 -4.17
N TYR A 79 13.73 2.34 -4.78
CA TYR A 79 14.07 3.73 -4.48
C TYR A 79 14.81 4.37 -5.66
N LEU A 80 15.16 5.67 -5.55
CA LEU A 80 16.03 6.35 -6.51
C LEU A 80 17.40 6.62 -5.92
N ASP A 81 18.45 6.36 -6.70
CA ASP A 81 19.81 6.78 -6.39
C ASP A 81 20.04 8.27 -6.72
N GLU A 82 21.22 8.80 -6.38
CA GLU A 82 21.62 10.17 -6.70
C GLU A 82 21.56 10.54 -8.19
N SER A 83 21.51 9.55 -9.10
CA SER A 83 21.43 9.73 -10.55
C SER A 83 20.00 9.71 -11.11
N ASP A 84 18.98 9.70 -10.24
CA ASP A 84 17.56 9.58 -10.60
C ASP A 84 17.20 8.24 -11.27
N GLU A 85 18.01 7.20 -11.07
CA GLU A 85 17.76 5.86 -11.60
C GLU A 85 16.94 5.04 -10.59
N LEU A 86 15.98 4.25 -11.08
CA LEU A 86 15.24 3.34 -10.20
C LEU A 86 16.17 2.17 -9.82
N CYS A 87 16.32 1.98 -8.51
CA CYS A 87 17.11 0.91 -7.90
C CYS A 87 16.19 -0.07 -7.12
N CYS A 88 16.74 -1.23 -6.78
CA CYS A 88 16.08 -2.24 -5.97
C CYS A 88 17.09 -2.82 -4.97
N SER A 89 16.74 -2.89 -3.70
CA SER A 89 17.44 -3.72 -2.72
C SER A 89 16.58 -4.94 -2.39
N ARG A 90 17.21 -6.10 -2.28
CA ARG A 90 16.60 -7.39 -1.95
C ARG A 90 17.16 -7.89 -0.63
N TYR A 91 16.28 -8.31 0.28
CA TYR A 91 16.71 -8.88 1.55
C TYR A 91 17.11 -10.34 1.37
N ASN A 92 18.33 -10.68 1.78
CA ASN A 92 18.84 -12.05 1.78
C ASN A 92 18.62 -12.69 3.16
N SER A 93 17.75 -13.71 3.21
CA SER A 93 17.40 -14.42 4.45
C SER A 93 18.52 -15.29 5.01
N GLU A 94 19.52 -15.65 4.19
CA GLU A 94 20.66 -16.47 4.59
C GLU A 94 21.75 -15.63 5.26
N SER A 95 22.04 -14.44 4.72
CA SER A 95 23.03 -13.50 5.28
C SER A 95 22.44 -12.55 6.31
N TYR A 96 21.11 -12.38 6.34
CA TYR A 96 20.40 -11.36 7.13
C TYR A 96 20.77 -9.92 6.75
N GLU A 97 21.10 -9.69 5.48
CA GLU A 97 21.55 -8.40 4.96
C GLU A 97 20.74 -7.99 3.72
N TRP A 98 20.72 -6.69 3.44
CA TRP A 98 20.19 -6.15 2.20
C TRP A 98 21.28 -6.17 1.13
N GLU A 99 20.93 -6.66 -0.06
CA GLU A 99 21.81 -6.76 -1.21
C GLU A 99 21.20 -5.98 -2.37
N GLU A 100 22.05 -5.45 -3.26
CA GLU A 100 21.60 -4.81 -4.49
C GLU A 100 20.88 -5.85 -5.39
N GLY A 101 19.68 -5.49 -5.85
CA GLY A 101 18.82 -6.31 -6.69
C GLY A 101 18.75 -5.79 -8.11
N GLU A 102 18.62 -6.72 -9.07
CA GLU A 102 18.50 -6.38 -10.49
C GLU A 102 17.05 -6.51 -10.99
N PHE A 103 16.67 -5.68 -11.97
CA PHE A 103 15.41 -5.80 -12.70
C PHE A 103 15.52 -6.80 -13.86
N GLU A 104 15.62 -8.10 -13.54
CA GLU A 104 15.72 -9.15 -14.55
C GLU A 104 14.66 -9.03 -15.65
N GLY A 105 15.07 -8.93 -16.91
CA GLY A 105 14.16 -8.81 -18.06
C GLY A 105 13.91 -7.38 -18.56
N ILE A 106 14.35 -6.36 -17.81
CA ILE A 106 14.40 -4.97 -18.28
C ILE A 106 15.88 -4.57 -18.45
N SER A 107 16.19 -3.82 -19.51
CA SER A 107 17.51 -3.24 -19.66
C SER A 107 17.70 -2.10 -18.66
N SER A 108 18.69 -2.22 -17.77
CA SER A 108 19.13 -1.15 -16.87
C SER A 108 19.93 -0.08 -17.65
N PRO A 109 19.79 1.21 -17.32
CA PRO A 109 18.98 1.78 -16.24
C PRO A 109 17.51 1.99 -16.61
N LEU A 110 16.62 1.82 -15.64
CA LEU A 110 15.20 2.17 -15.80
C LEU A 110 14.99 3.65 -15.46
N VAL A 111 14.92 4.47 -16.50
CA VAL A 111 14.74 5.92 -16.37
C VAL A 111 13.30 6.26 -15.99
N VAL A 112 13.14 6.94 -14.85
CA VAL A 112 11.85 7.43 -14.34
C VAL A 112 11.86 8.96 -14.27
N HIS A 113 10.71 9.58 -13.96
CA HIS A 113 10.70 11.00 -13.68
C HIS A 113 11.39 11.28 -12.32
N PRO A 114 12.33 12.24 -12.20
CA PRO A 114 13.04 12.54 -10.96
C PRO A 114 12.15 12.85 -9.75
N GLY A 115 10.97 13.42 -10.00
CA GLY A 115 9.98 13.73 -8.97
C GLY A 115 8.98 12.61 -8.70
N THR A 116 9.16 11.42 -9.27
CA THR A 116 8.17 10.33 -9.15
C THR A 116 7.91 9.96 -7.69
N ARG A 117 6.70 9.48 -7.43
CA ARG A 117 6.43 8.66 -6.25
C ARG A 117 6.40 7.19 -6.67
N LEU A 118 6.49 6.30 -5.69
CA LEU A 118 6.39 4.87 -5.93
C LEU A 118 5.20 4.35 -5.12
N SER A 119 4.40 3.50 -5.75
CA SER A 119 3.39 2.71 -5.06
C SER A 119 3.28 1.36 -5.74
N GLY A 120 2.77 0.36 -5.05
CA GLY A 120 2.71 -0.97 -5.63
C GLY A 120 2.16 -1.99 -4.66
N PHE A 121 2.12 -3.21 -5.14
CA PHE A 121 1.65 -4.35 -4.38
C PHE A 121 2.24 -5.65 -4.93
N SER A 122 2.18 -6.70 -4.12
CA SER A 122 2.46 -8.05 -4.57
C SER A 122 1.30 -8.97 -4.23
N ASN A 123 0.96 -9.85 -5.16
CA ASN A 123 0.03 -10.95 -4.93
C ASN A 123 0.58 -12.25 -5.50
N LEU A 124 -0.19 -13.33 -5.36
CA LEU A 124 0.22 -14.67 -5.80
C LEU A 124 0.50 -14.80 -7.31
N ASN A 125 0.01 -13.85 -8.12
CA ASN A 125 0.13 -13.89 -9.57
C ASN A 125 1.27 -12.99 -10.07
N GLU A 126 1.38 -11.79 -9.50
CA GLU A 126 2.34 -10.79 -9.94
C GLU A 126 2.61 -9.73 -8.88
N THR A 127 3.76 -9.07 -9.03
CA THR A 127 4.08 -7.83 -8.33
C THR A 127 3.91 -6.67 -9.29
N LYS A 128 3.33 -5.56 -8.84
CA LYS A 128 3.17 -4.34 -9.62
C LYS A 128 3.77 -3.15 -8.90
N VAL A 129 4.45 -2.32 -9.68
CA VAL A 129 5.02 -1.05 -9.26
C VAL A 129 4.50 0.02 -10.20
N ILE A 130 3.98 1.10 -9.63
CA ILE A 130 3.52 2.28 -10.35
C ILE A 130 4.46 3.42 -10.04
N TYR A 131 4.84 4.11 -11.10
CA TYR A 131 5.72 5.27 -11.09
C TYR A 131 5.31 6.22 -12.20
N GLN A 132 5.92 7.40 -12.23
CA GLN A 132 5.76 8.37 -13.29
C GLN A 132 6.96 8.31 -14.23
N ASN A 133 6.72 8.12 -15.53
CA ASN A 133 7.77 8.12 -16.54
C ASN A 133 8.21 9.57 -16.87
N PRO A 134 9.32 9.79 -17.61
CA PRO A 134 9.79 11.14 -17.96
C PRO A 134 8.78 12.01 -18.73
N ALA A 135 7.77 11.40 -19.38
CA ALA A 135 6.68 12.10 -20.05
C ALA A 135 5.54 12.52 -19.10
N LEU A 136 5.72 12.34 -17.78
CA LEU A 136 4.75 12.63 -16.72
C LEU A 136 3.50 11.72 -16.73
N GLU A 137 3.55 10.59 -17.41
CA GLU A 137 2.48 9.60 -17.43
C GLU A 137 2.70 8.58 -16.30
N LEU A 138 1.62 8.13 -15.65
CA LEU A 138 1.72 7.01 -14.73
C LEU A 138 1.85 5.70 -15.52
N GLU A 139 2.86 4.91 -15.16
CA GLU A 139 3.22 3.66 -15.81
C GLU A 139 3.34 2.53 -14.79
N ILE A 140 3.02 1.32 -15.23
CA ILE A 140 3.10 0.08 -14.46
C ILE A 140 4.29 -0.72 -14.95
N MET A 141 5.17 -1.04 -14.02
CA MET A 141 6.13 -2.12 -14.11
C MET A 141 5.57 -3.36 -13.38
N SER A 142 5.71 -4.55 -13.97
CA SER A 142 5.19 -5.80 -13.40
C SER A 142 6.25 -6.89 -13.35
N MET A 143 6.34 -7.61 -12.23
CA MET A 143 7.16 -8.81 -12.07
C MET A 143 6.27 -10.05 -12.12
N ARG A 144 6.61 -11.00 -13.00
CA ARG A 144 5.95 -12.31 -13.10
C ARG A 144 7.01 -13.38 -13.23
N ASN A 145 6.96 -14.40 -12.37
CA ASN A 145 7.93 -15.50 -12.36
C ASN A 145 9.39 -15.01 -12.34
N GLY A 146 9.69 -14.01 -11.50
CA GLY A 146 11.02 -13.41 -11.34
C GLY A 146 11.43 -12.40 -12.42
N SER A 147 10.71 -12.31 -13.54
CA SER A 147 11.06 -11.38 -14.61
C SER A 147 10.16 -10.14 -14.61
N TRP A 148 10.80 -8.98 -14.68
CA TRP A 148 10.21 -7.66 -14.77
C TRP A 148 9.90 -7.27 -16.22
N THR A 149 8.83 -6.52 -16.40
CA THR A 149 8.38 -5.95 -17.68
C THR A 149 7.79 -4.56 -17.47
N THR A 150 7.98 -3.66 -18.45
CA THR A 150 7.35 -2.34 -18.52
C THR A 150 6.26 -2.31 -19.60
N GLY A 151 5.40 -1.29 -19.61
CA GLY A 151 4.50 -1.05 -20.75
C GLY A 151 3.01 -0.88 -20.43
N GLY A 152 2.60 -0.90 -19.17
CA GLY A 152 1.22 -0.61 -18.78
C GLY A 152 1.00 0.85 -18.45
N LYS A 153 0.59 1.71 -19.40
CA LYS A 153 0.21 3.10 -19.11
C LYS A 153 -1.15 3.18 -18.43
N ILE A 154 -1.26 4.04 -17.42
CA ILE A 154 -2.52 4.36 -16.75
C ILE A 154 -3.08 5.66 -17.38
N PRO A 155 -4.24 5.64 -18.05
CA PRO A 155 -4.77 6.78 -18.80
C PRO A 155 -5.41 7.83 -17.87
N VAL A 156 -4.58 8.57 -17.14
CA VAL A 156 -5.01 9.57 -16.14
C VAL A 156 -4.25 10.89 -16.25
N GLU A 157 -4.83 11.96 -15.71
CA GLU A 157 -4.22 13.30 -15.68
C GLU A 157 -3.61 13.63 -14.32
N ALA A 158 -2.54 12.91 -13.96
CA ALA A 158 -1.80 13.14 -12.73
C ALA A 158 -0.95 14.44 -12.80
N GLN A 159 -0.68 15.03 -11.63
CA GLN A 159 0.33 16.08 -11.48
C GLN A 159 1.75 15.51 -11.71
N ALA A 160 2.70 16.40 -12.02
CA ALA A 160 4.12 16.05 -11.95
C ALA A 160 4.49 15.74 -10.49
N GLY A 161 5.09 14.58 -10.26
CA GLY A 161 5.40 14.06 -8.93
C GLY A 161 4.18 13.81 -8.05
N ALA A 162 3.02 13.54 -8.66
CA ALA A 162 1.77 13.32 -7.94
C ALA A 162 1.93 12.23 -6.86
N PRO A 163 1.56 12.53 -5.60
CA PRO A 163 1.29 11.50 -4.62
C PRO A 163 0.23 10.55 -5.18
N HIS A 164 0.48 9.26 -5.08
CA HIS A 164 -0.44 8.24 -5.52
C HIS A 164 -0.28 6.98 -4.65
N VAL A 165 -1.38 6.23 -4.54
CA VAL A 165 -1.48 5.00 -3.75
C VAL A 165 -2.15 3.95 -4.61
N THR A 166 -1.58 2.75 -4.59
CA THR A 166 -2.12 1.60 -5.30
C THR A 166 -2.62 0.56 -4.33
N MET A 167 -3.71 -0.10 -4.67
CA MET A 167 -4.26 -1.19 -3.89
C MET A 167 -4.74 -2.32 -4.81
N ASP A 168 -4.45 -3.54 -4.41
CA ASP A 168 -4.97 -4.75 -5.04
C ASP A 168 -6.35 -5.13 -4.47
N SER A 169 -7.19 -5.72 -5.30
CA SER A 169 -8.40 -6.39 -4.89
C SER A 169 -8.64 -7.58 -5.82
N PRO A 170 -9.44 -8.59 -5.44
CA PRO A 170 -9.53 -9.85 -6.18
C PRO A 170 -9.75 -9.73 -7.70
N ASP A 171 -10.52 -8.71 -8.13
CA ASP A 171 -10.93 -8.56 -9.51
C ASP A 171 -10.38 -7.30 -10.20
N GLN A 172 -9.71 -6.42 -9.46
CA GLN A 172 -9.31 -5.11 -9.98
C GLN A 172 -8.16 -4.46 -9.22
N ILE A 173 -7.44 -3.60 -9.93
CA ILE A 173 -6.42 -2.69 -9.39
C ILE A 173 -7.08 -1.34 -9.13
N HIS A 174 -6.77 -0.73 -7.99
CA HIS A 174 -7.13 0.65 -7.68
C HIS A 174 -5.88 1.51 -7.66
N VAL A 175 -5.94 2.67 -8.32
CA VAL A 175 -4.90 3.70 -8.28
C VAL A 175 -5.55 5.02 -7.92
N PHE A 176 -5.19 5.55 -6.75
CA PHE A 176 -5.60 6.86 -6.28
C PHE A 176 -4.44 7.82 -6.51
N TYR A 177 -4.71 9.00 -7.03
CA TYR A 177 -3.64 9.92 -7.44
C TYR A 177 -4.07 11.38 -7.35
N LEU A 178 -3.12 12.29 -7.12
CA LEU A 178 -3.39 13.72 -7.16
C LEU A 178 -3.47 14.21 -8.63
N ARG A 179 -4.63 14.76 -9.00
CA ARG A 179 -4.92 15.28 -10.35
C ARG A 179 -4.43 16.71 -10.53
N LYS A 180 -4.26 17.16 -11.77
CA LYS A 180 -3.85 18.53 -12.14
C LYS A 180 -4.73 19.65 -11.58
N ASP A 181 -6.00 19.35 -11.27
CA ASP A 181 -6.97 20.27 -10.68
C ASP A 181 -7.00 20.24 -9.14
N ASN A 182 -6.00 19.63 -8.49
CA ASN A 182 -5.89 19.45 -7.04
C ASN A 182 -7.03 18.62 -6.42
N GLN A 183 -7.68 17.78 -7.22
CA GLN A 183 -8.60 16.75 -6.74
C GLN A 183 -7.90 15.39 -6.65
N ILE A 184 -8.44 14.47 -5.85
CA ILE A 184 -7.97 13.08 -5.84
C ILE A 184 -8.76 12.30 -6.89
N GLY A 185 -8.04 11.79 -7.88
CA GLY A 185 -8.55 10.86 -8.87
C GLY A 185 -8.53 9.42 -8.35
N HIS A 186 -9.41 8.60 -8.90
CA HIS A 186 -9.50 7.17 -8.64
C HIS A 186 -9.66 6.44 -9.96
N ALA A 187 -8.59 5.81 -10.41
CA ALA A 187 -8.55 4.94 -11.56
C ALA A 187 -8.65 3.48 -11.14
N MET A 188 -9.49 2.72 -11.83
CA MET A 188 -9.68 1.29 -11.61
C MET A 188 -9.47 0.52 -12.89
N GLN A 189 -8.74 -0.58 -12.83
CA GLN A 189 -8.63 -1.53 -13.94
C GLN A 189 -9.16 -2.89 -13.51
N GLN A 190 -10.15 -3.42 -14.21
CA GLN A 190 -10.59 -4.79 -13.99
C GLN A 190 -9.60 -5.75 -14.64
N TYR A 191 -9.13 -6.77 -13.91
CA TYR A 191 -8.18 -7.75 -14.43
C TYR A 191 -8.69 -8.48 -15.68
N LYS A 192 -9.99 -8.79 -15.73
CA LYS A 192 -10.61 -9.54 -16.82
C LYS A 192 -10.67 -8.77 -18.14
N THR A 193 -10.88 -7.46 -18.08
CA THR A 193 -11.08 -6.64 -19.28
C THR A 193 -9.84 -5.81 -19.64
N GLY A 194 -8.98 -5.53 -18.66
CA GLY A 194 -7.85 -4.61 -18.80
C GLY A 194 -8.27 -3.15 -19.02
N VAL A 195 -9.57 -2.84 -18.95
CA VAL A 195 -10.08 -1.49 -19.22
C VAL A 195 -9.99 -0.64 -17.96
N TRP A 196 -9.39 0.54 -18.11
CA TRP A 196 -9.34 1.57 -17.08
C TRP A 196 -10.62 2.39 -17.05
N LYS A 197 -11.11 2.67 -15.84
CA LYS A 197 -12.14 3.67 -15.56
C LYS A 197 -11.59 4.67 -14.57
N ASP A 198 -11.57 5.94 -14.95
CA ASP A 198 -11.15 7.05 -14.10
C ASP A 198 -12.35 7.83 -13.57
N THR A 199 -12.29 8.21 -12.29
CA THR A 199 -13.30 9.03 -11.61
C THR A 199 -12.64 9.99 -10.65
N VAL A 200 -13.38 11.02 -10.20
CA VAL A 200 -12.90 11.97 -9.20
C VAL A 200 -13.59 11.65 -7.87
N LEU A 201 -12.81 11.58 -6.78
CA LEU A 201 -13.37 11.40 -5.45
C LEU A 201 -14.16 12.64 -5.03
N GLN A 202 -15.35 12.42 -4.51
CA GLN A 202 -16.22 13.50 -4.07
C GLN A 202 -15.56 14.31 -2.93
N ASN A 203 -15.71 15.63 -2.98
CA ASN A 203 -15.19 16.57 -1.97
C ASN A 203 -13.66 16.53 -1.77
N SER A 204 -12.92 16.06 -2.78
CA SER A 204 -11.46 15.92 -2.74
C SER A 204 -10.67 17.11 -3.29
N LEU A 205 -11.30 18.26 -3.54
CA LEU A 205 -10.60 19.46 -3.98
C LEU A 205 -9.81 20.10 -2.84
N PHE A 206 -8.49 20.21 -2.99
CA PHE A 206 -7.62 20.88 -2.04
C PHE A 206 -7.21 22.27 -2.53
N ASP A 207 -7.25 23.24 -1.64
CA ASP A 207 -6.76 24.62 -1.82
C ASP A 207 -5.26 24.76 -1.51
N THR A 208 -4.69 23.71 -0.93
CA THR A 208 -3.31 23.60 -0.47
C THR A 208 -2.69 22.35 -1.08
N GLN A 209 -1.36 22.35 -1.21
CA GLN A 209 -0.65 21.20 -1.78
C GLN A 209 -0.84 19.98 -0.88
N VAL A 210 -1.31 18.88 -1.47
CA VAL A 210 -1.32 17.56 -0.83
C VAL A 210 0.05 16.94 -0.99
N SER A 211 0.75 16.70 0.11
CA SER A 211 2.08 16.08 0.08
C SER A 211 2.00 14.56 0.04
N HIS A 212 1.05 13.99 0.79
CA HIS A 212 0.84 12.55 0.94
C HIS A 212 -0.62 12.27 1.23
N PHE A 213 -1.10 11.09 0.86
CA PHE A 213 -2.37 10.58 1.35
C PHE A 213 -2.31 9.07 1.50
N LEU A 214 -3.15 8.54 2.38
CA LEU A 214 -3.38 7.13 2.59
C LEU A 214 -4.82 6.80 2.21
N VAL A 215 -5.03 5.59 1.71
CA VAL A 215 -6.36 5.07 1.40
C VAL A 215 -6.58 3.83 2.26
N ILE A 216 -7.65 3.83 3.04
CA ILE A 216 -7.98 2.76 3.98
C ILE A 216 -9.33 2.16 3.56
N PRO A 217 -9.39 0.88 3.17
CA PRO A 217 -10.65 0.19 2.93
C PRO A 217 -11.53 0.21 4.18
N VAL A 218 -12.84 0.37 3.99
CA VAL A 218 -13.83 0.21 5.05
C VAL A 218 -14.62 -1.08 4.83
N ASP A 219 -15.36 -1.54 5.84
CA ASP A 219 -16.09 -2.82 5.83
C ASP A 219 -17.09 -2.98 4.66
N THR A 220 -17.45 -1.88 4.00
CA THR A 220 -18.28 -1.90 2.80
C THR A 220 -17.43 -2.16 1.56
N GLN A 221 -17.77 -3.20 0.81
CA GLN A 221 -17.04 -3.58 -0.40
C GLN A 221 -16.85 -2.39 -1.38
N GLY A 222 -15.61 -2.15 -1.79
CA GLY A 222 -15.27 -1.08 -2.74
C GLY A 222 -15.40 0.34 -2.17
N SER A 223 -15.55 0.48 -0.85
CA SER A 223 -15.60 1.76 -0.16
C SER A 223 -14.28 2.01 0.59
N PHE A 224 -13.84 3.26 0.60
CA PHE A 224 -12.55 3.65 1.16
C PHE A 224 -12.64 5.00 1.86
N ASP A 225 -11.88 5.16 2.92
CA ASP A 225 -11.57 6.46 3.49
C ASP A 225 -10.22 6.93 2.99
N VAL A 226 -10.10 8.23 2.74
CA VAL A 226 -8.83 8.86 2.37
C VAL A 226 -8.38 9.78 3.49
N TYR A 227 -7.13 9.66 3.90
CA TYR A 227 -6.49 10.57 4.84
C TYR A 227 -5.40 11.33 4.09
N ALA A 228 -5.50 12.64 3.98
CA ALA A 228 -4.57 13.48 3.23
C ALA A 228 -3.85 14.48 4.14
N ALA A 229 -2.53 14.57 3.98
CA ALA A 229 -1.73 15.68 4.49
C ALA A 229 -1.74 16.81 3.46
N ALA A 230 -2.48 17.88 3.76
CA ALA A 230 -2.64 19.05 2.90
C ALA A 230 -2.08 20.29 3.62
N GLY A 231 -0.91 20.76 3.19
CA GLY A 231 -0.14 21.75 3.96
C GLY A 231 0.19 21.24 5.37
N ASP A 232 -0.26 21.97 6.39
CA ASP A 232 -0.11 21.56 7.78
C ASP A 232 -1.34 20.82 8.33
N LYS A 233 -2.32 20.44 7.50
CA LYS A 233 -3.58 19.83 7.94
C LYS A 233 -3.62 18.34 7.64
N LEU A 234 -4.23 17.58 8.56
CA LEU A 234 -4.69 16.23 8.30
C LEU A 234 -6.19 16.26 7.99
N VAL A 235 -6.59 15.80 6.81
CA VAL A 235 -7.98 15.77 6.35
C VAL A 235 -8.41 14.33 6.10
N ARG A 236 -9.57 13.93 6.59
CA ARG A 236 -10.24 12.67 6.22
C ARG A 236 -11.37 12.95 5.24
N ILE A 237 -11.46 12.16 4.19
CA ILE A 237 -12.60 12.06 3.28
C ILE A 237 -13.18 10.66 3.48
N GLU A 238 -14.35 10.59 4.08
CA GLU A 238 -15.05 9.32 4.31
C GLU A 238 -15.58 8.76 2.98
N ALA A 239 -15.83 7.45 2.92
CA ALA A 239 -16.38 6.78 1.74
C ALA A 239 -17.71 7.38 1.22
N ASN A 240 -18.49 8.02 2.10
CA ASN A 240 -19.74 8.72 1.75
C ASN A 240 -19.50 10.15 1.19
N GLY A 241 -18.23 10.57 1.03
CA GLY A 241 -17.81 11.89 0.58
C GLY A 241 -17.73 12.95 1.69
N LYS A 242 -18.07 12.65 2.94
CA LYS A 242 -17.96 13.60 4.04
C LYS A 242 -16.49 13.93 4.30
N ARG A 243 -16.18 15.23 4.34
CA ARG A 243 -14.83 15.74 4.57
C ARG A 243 -14.72 16.32 5.98
N GLN A 244 -13.66 15.97 6.69
CA GLN A 244 -13.36 16.45 8.03
C GLN A 244 -11.87 16.79 8.17
N GLU A 245 -11.57 17.95 8.75
CA GLU A 245 -10.22 18.25 9.24
C GLU A 245 -10.06 17.59 10.62
N LEU A 246 -9.01 16.79 10.79
CA LEU A 246 -8.76 16.02 12.01
C LEU A 246 -7.71 16.67 12.94
N GLY A 247 -6.96 17.65 12.44
CA GLY A 247 -5.83 18.19 13.17
C GLY A 247 -4.80 18.86 12.28
N ARG A 248 -3.74 19.34 12.93
CA ARG A 248 -2.56 19.90 12.28
C ARG A 248 -1.33 19.02 12.46
N ILE A 249 -0.56 18.83 11.39
CA ILE A 249 0.71 18.12 11.39
C ILE A 249 1.81 19.15 11.66
N ASN A 250 2.53 18.96 12.76
CA ASN A 250 3.71 19.75 13.09
C ASN A 250 4.92 18.82 13.20
N LYS A 251 5.84 18.93 12.23
CA LYS A 251 6.93 17.97 12.01
C LYS A 251 6.35 16.56 11.84
N SER A 252 6.51 15.70 12.85
CA SER A 252 6.05 14.31 12.83
C SER A 252 4.94 14.03 13.85
N LYS A 253 4.27 15.08 14.36
CA LYS A 253 3.23 14.95 15.39
C LYS A 253 1.93 15.57 14.93
N LEU A 254 0.84 14.85 15.15
CA LEU A 254 -0.51 15.39 15.02
C LEU A 254 -0.88 16.19 16.27
N ILE A 255 -1.42 17.38 16.05
CA ILE A 255 -2.13 18.19 17.05
C ILE A 255 -3.62 18.11 16.68
N PRO A 256 -4.42 17.26 17.35
CA PRO A 256 -5.82 17.05 17.00
C PRO A 256 -6.66 18.31 17.25
N LEU A 257 -7.73 18.49 16.48
CA LEU A 257 -8.64 19.63 16.67
C LEU A 257 -9.56 19.43 17.87
N THR A 258 -9.94 18.18 18.16
CA THR A 258 -10.88 17.85 19.24
C THR A 258 -10.37 16.71 20.14
N ASN A 259 -10.89 16.64 21.37
CA ASN A 259 -10.65 15.51 22.27
C ASN A 259 -11.40 14.25 21.85
N GLU A 260 -12.45 14.36 21.04
CA GLU A 260 -13.23 13.22 20.53
C GLU A 260 -12.41 12.39 19.52
N GLU A 261 -11.56 13.06 18.74
CA GLU A 261 -10.54 12.41 17.89
C GLU A 261 -9.41 11.74 18.71
N CYS A 262 -9.39 11.95 20.04
CA CYS A 262 -8.49 11.27 20.97
C CYS A 262 -9.08 9.98 21.59
N ALA A 263 -10.33 9.60 21.27
CA ALA A 263 -10.96 8.41 21.84
C ALA A 263 -10.40 7.11 21.20
N PRO A 264 -10.17 6.04 21.98
CA PRO A 264 -9.69 4.77 21.46
C PRO A 264 -10.80 4.09 20.64
N TYR A 265 -10.70 4.12 19.31
CA TYR A 265 -11.44 3.19 18.48
C TYR A 265 -10.87 1.78 18.70
N VAL A 266 -11.74 0.80 18.88
CA VAL A 266 -11.41 -0.52 19.44
C VAL A 266 -10.55 -1.33 18.44
N PRO A 267 -9.47 -2.02 18.89
CA PRO A 267 -8.32 -2.40 18.04
C PRO A 267 -8.52 -3.49 16.99
N TRP A 268 -9.69 -4.13 16.89
CA TRP A 268 -9.91 -5.24 15.95
C TRP A 268 -10.12 -4.75 14.50
N ALA A 269 -10.46 -3.47 14.30
CA ALA A 269 -10.46 -2.85 12.97
C ALA A 269 -9.05 -2.50 12.45
N LEU A 270 -8.02 -2.55 13.32
CA LEU A 270 -6.60 -2.54 12.97
C LEU A 270 -5.95 -3.90 13.29
N GLY A 271 -6.76 -4.95 13.44
CA GLY A 271 -6.32 -6.33 13.59
C GLY A 271 -5.65 -6.78 12.30
N PHE A 272 -4.34 -6.55 12.25
CA PHE A 272 -3.42 -6.76 11.13
C PHE A 272 -3.53 -5.73 10.01
N ALA A 273 -2.50 -4.90 9.94
CA ALA A 273 -2.05 -4.16 8.77
C ALA A 273 -1.64 -5.12 7.63
N SER A 274 -2.56 -5.99 7.21
CA SER A 274 -2.65 -6.52 5.84
C SER A 274 -3.45 -5.55 4.95
N PHE A 275 -3.88 -4.40 5.47
CA PHE A 275 -4.81 -3.49 4.79
C PHE A 275 -4.21 -2.14 4.37
N LEU A 276 -2.97 -1.82 4.79
CA LEU A 276 -2.33 -0.52 4.49
C LEU A 276 -1.30 -0.58 3.35
N ILE A 277 -1.07 -1.76 2.80
CA ILE A 277 -0.22 -2.02 1.64
C ILE A 277 -1.06 -2.96 0.78
N GLY A 278 -1.03 -2.83 -0.55
CA GLY A 278 -1.80 -3.70 -1.43
C GLY A 278 -1.49 -5.18 -1.16
N PHE A 279 -2.30 -5.79 -0.33
CA PHE A 279 -2.36 -7.23 -0.15
C PHE A 279 -3.62 -7.72 -0.84
N SER A 280 -3.44 -8.84 -1.53
CA SER A 280 -4.53 -9.56 -2.16
C SER A 280 -5.46 -10.14 -1.10
N PHE A 281 -6.77 -9.98 -1.29
CA PHE A 281 -7.76 -10.72 -0.52
C PHE A 281 -7.78 -12.19 -0.95
N GLY A 282 -6.93 -13.02 -0.35
CA GLY A 282 -7.09 -14.46 -0.35
C GLY A 282 -8.29 -14.84 0.51
N SER A 283 -9.41 -15.21 -0.11
CA SER A 283 -10.56 -15.78 0.58
C SER A 283 -10.17 -17.10 1.24
N GLN A 284 -9.79 -17.06 2.52
CA GLN A 284 -9.78 -18.28 3.32
C GLN A 284 -11.22 -18.67 3.60
N HIS A 285 -11.71 -19.66 2.82
CA HIS A 285 -12.87 -20.44 3.21
C HIS A 285 -12.59 -21.07 4.58
N LEU A 286 -13.11 -20.45 5.64
CA LEU A 286 -13.30 -21.07 6.94
C LEU A 286 -14.19 -22.31 6.73
N ARG A 287 -13.57 -23.47 6.55
CA ARG A 287 -14.24 -24.75 6.80
C ARG A 287 -14.64 -24.76 8.27
N ARG A 288 -15.95 -24.65 8.52
CA ARG A 288 -16.53 -24.91 9.84
C ARG A 288 -16.11 -26.33 10.30
N PRO A 289 -15.72 -26.51 11.57
CA PRO A 289 -15.58 -27.85 12.13
C PRO A 289 -16.96 -28.53 12.16
N GLY A 290 -16.99 -29.82 11.82
CA GLY A 290 -18.19 -30.62 11.70
C GLY A 290 -19.04 -30.60 12.98
N VAL A 291 -20.32 -30.26 12.80
CA VAL A 291 -21.35 -30.47 13.81
C VAL A 291 -21.83 -31.92 13.69
N GLY A 292 -21.61 -32.66 14.78
CA GLY A 292 -22.53 -33.63 15.38
C GLY A 292 -23.39 -34.50 14.48
N GLN A 293 -23.12 -35.80 14.55
CA GLN A 293 -24.07 -36.87 14.30
C GLN A 293 -25.46 -36.56 14.86
N GLN A 294 -26.50 -36.81 14.06
CA GLN A 294 -27.84 -37.18 14.52
C GLN A 294 -28.51 -38.10 13.47
N PRO A 295 -29.50 -38.91 13.87
CA PRO A 295 -29.52 -40.34 13.59
C PRO A 295 -30.41 -40.72 12.40
N GLU A 296 -30.19 -41.94 11.92
CA GLU A 296 -31.03 -42.62 10.93
C GLU A 296 -32.53 -42.55 11.27
N ALA A 297 -33.32 -42.12 10.29
CA ALA A 297 -34.77 -42.25 10.30
C ALA A 297 -35.18 -43.58 9.65
N PRO A 298 -36.24 -44.24 10.14
CA PRO A 298 -36.63 -45.58 9.69
C PRO A 298 -37.37 -45.55 8.34
N VAL A 299 -37.05 -46.53 7.50
CA VAL A 299 -37.75 -46.83 6.24
C VAL A 299 -39.09 -47.52 6.55
N PRO A 300 -40.24 -47.05 6.03
CA PRO A 300 -41.49 -47.78 6.12
C PRO A 300 -41.61 -48.83 4.99
N LEU A 301 -42.02 -50.03 5.39
CA LEU A 301 -42.46 -51.14 4.55
C LEU A 301 -43.85 -50.87 3.94
N VAL A 302 -43.97 -50.95 2.61
CA VAL A 302 -45.11 -51.50 1.84
C VAL A 302 -44.51 -51.87 0.47
N GLY A 303 -44.59 -53.04 -0.14
CA GLY A 303 -45.49 -54.18 0.01
C GLY A 303 -46.14 -54.46 -1.35
N GLY A 304 -45.70 -55.50 -2.06
CA GLY A 304 -46.60 -56.38 -2.81
C GLY A 304 -46.54 -56.44 -4.36
N ALA A 305 -46.34 -57.68 -4.84
CA ALA A 305 -46.77 -58.31 -6.10
C ALA A 305 -46.10 -57.84 -7.42
N PHE A 306 -45.59 -58.71 -8.29
CA PHE A 306 -45.85 -60.13 -8.59
C PHE A 306 -44.56 -60.94 -8.75
#